data_AF-A0A9E2H6R4-F1
#
_entry.id   AF-A0A9E2H6R4-F1
#
_cell.length_a   1.000
_cell.length_b   1.000
_cell.length_c   1.000
_cell.angle_alpha   90.00
_cell.angle_beta   90.00
_cell.angle_gamma   90.00
#
_symmetry.space_group_name_H-M   'P 1'
#
loop_
_entity.id
_entity.type
_entity.pdbx_description
1 polymer ?
#
loop_
_entity_poly.entity_id
_entity_poly.type
_entity_poly.pdbx_seq_one_letter_code
_entity_poly.pdbx_strand_id
1 'polypeptide(L)'
;MFLAKASSEANPEILSAIGRVVIESSRLEYELALIVSHLIDSTDEKVGWIVTAGASVKTLSPLLLSLYEYRVKDEGKIEHLKKLLSKCQKLSNYRNVYVHSAWISHHPLDSALQQKATKKLKNGFNAKVEFVPASDINKLADEISEIIEKIWTVFLEWMEQNRTTA
;
A
#
# COMPACT_ATOMS: atom_id res chain seq x y z
N MET A 1 14.96 -7.87 36.38
CA MET A 1 14.11 -7.64 35.20
C MET A 1 13.41 -6.31 35.40
N PHE A 2 14.00 -5.22 34.91
CA PHE A 2 13.41 -3.88 35.01
C PHE A 2 12.33 -3.76 33.93
N LEU A 3 11.06 -3.82 34.33
CA LEU A 3 9.98 -3.28 33.51
C LEU A 3 10.14 -1.75 33.57
N ALA A 4 10.97 -1.21 32.68
CA ALA A 4 10.95 0.21 32.41
C ALA A 4 9.49 0.56 32.08
N LYS A 5 8.91 1.48 32.84
CA LYS A 5 7.59 2.03 32.57
C LYS A 5 7.65 2.52 31.13
N ALA A 6 6.86 1.92 30.23
CA ALA A 6 6.79 2.39 28.86
C ALA A 6 6.45 3.88 28.93
N SER A 7 7.41 4.71 28.52
CA SER A 7 7.11 6.11 28.25
C SER A 7 6.01 6.09 27.19
N SER A 8 4.87 6.69 27.48
CA SER A 8 3.74 6.77 26.55
C SER A 8 4.03 7.63 25.34
N GLU A 9 5.16 8.35 25.33
CA GLU A 9 5.57 9.23 24.25
C GLU A 9 6.37 8.42 23.24
N ALA A 10 5.68 7.97 22.19
CA ALA A 10 6.32 7.44 21.00
C ALA A 10 7.21 8.52 20.36
N ASN A 11 8.36 8.10 19.83
CA ASN A 11 9.29 9.00 19.14
C ASN A 11 8.54 9.78 18.03
N PRO A 12 8.52 11.12 18.05
CA PRO A 12 7.81 11.94 17.06
C PRO A 12 8.20 11.64 15.61
N GLU A 13 9.46 11.30 15.35
CA GLU A 13 9.94 10.96 14.01
C GLU A 13 9.33 9.65 13.51
N ILE A 14 9.24 8.65 14.38
CA ILE A 14 8.58 7.37 14.07
C ILE A 14 7.08 7.58 13.84
N LEU A 15 6.42 8.39 14.67
CA LEU A 15 5.01 8.73 14.49
C LEU A 15 4.77 9.43 13.15
N SER A 16 5.62 10.40 12.79
CA SER A 16 5.56 11.09 11.50
C SER A 16 5.75 10.13 10.33
N ALA A 17 6.73 9.22 10.41
CA ALA A 17 6.99 8.26 9.36
C ALA A 17 5.84 7.25 9.18
N ILE A 18 5.25 6.75 10.28
CA ILE A 18 4.06 5.90 10.23
C ILE A 18 2.88 6.65 9.61
N GLY A 19 2.65 7.90 10.02
CA GLY A 19 1.61 8.76 9.45
C GLY A 19 1.75 8.90 7.94
N ARG A 20 2.97 9.13 7.46
CA ARG A 20 3.28 9.20 6.03
C ARG A 20 2.93 7.91 5.29
N VAL A 21 3.30 6.75 5.84
CA VAL A 21 2.95 5.44 5.25
C VAL A 21 1.43 5.22 5.19
N VAL A 22 0.69 5.65 6.21
CA VAL A 22 -0.79 5.56 6.25
C VAL A 22 -1.41 6.44 5.16
N ILE A 23 -0.93 7.67 5.01
CA ILE A 23 -1.40 8.61 3.97
C ILE A 23 -1.13 8.03 2.58
N GLU A 24 0.11 7.62 2.29
CA GLU A 24 0.46 7.09 0.97
C GLU A 24 -0.28 5.77 0.67
N SER A 25 -0.51 4.92 1.68
CA SER A 25 -1.31 3.70 1.50
C SER A 25 -2.77 4.00 1.18
N SER A 26 -3.34 5.03 1.82
CA SER A 26 -4.71 5.45 1.56
C SER A 26 -4.84 6.08 0.17
N ARG A 27 -3.82 6.85 -0.24
CA ARG A 27 -3.70 7.36 -1.61
C ARG A 27 -3.65 6.21 -2.60
N LEU A 28 -2.80 5.19 -2.40
CA LEU A 28 -2.75 4.02 -3.29
C LEU A 28 -4.12 3.36 -3.48
N GLU A 29 -4.89 3.16 -2.40
CA GLU A 29 -6.24 2.59 -2.50
C GLU A 29 -7.19 3.49 -3.28
N TYR A 30 -7.17 4.80 -3.01
CA TYR A 30 -7.97 5.79 -3.72
C TYR A 30 -7.65 5.80 -5.23
N GLU A 31 -6.38 5.84 -5.60
CA GLU A 31 -5.94 5.92 -7.00
C GLU A 31 -6.30 4.64 -7.77
N LEU A 32 -6.13 3.47 -7.15
CA LEU A 32 -6.58 2.20 -7.74
C LEU A 32 -8.11 2.16 -7.93
N ALA A 33 -8.87 2.67 -6.97
CA ALA A 33 -10.33 2.75 -7.06
C ALA A 33 -10.78 3.72 -8.16
N LEU A 34 -10.08 4.84 -8.33
CA LEU A 34 -10.35 5.82 -9.38
C LEU A 34 -10.12 5.20 -10.77
N ILE A 35 -9.00 4.49 -10.97
CA ILE A 35 -8.70 3.81 -12.23
C ILE A 35 -9.75 2.73 -12.53
N VAL A 36 -10.10 1.90 -11.54
CA VAL A 36 -11.15 0.88 -11.69
C VAL A 36 -12.48 1.54 -12.08
N SER A 37 -12.85 2.64 -11.42
CA SER A 37 -14.09 3.36 -11.70
C SER A 37 -14.15 3.83 -13.14
N HIS A 38 -13.05 4.42 -13.64
CA HIS A 38 -12.96 4.87 -15.02
C HIS A 38 -13.01 3.71 -16.04
N LEU A 39 -12.45 2.54 -15.71
CA LEU A 39 -12.48 1.36 -16.59
C LEU A 39 -13.87 0.70 -16.66
N ILE A 40 -14.67 0.80 -15.59
CA ILE A 40 -16.06 0.33 -15.54
C ILE A 40 -16.90 1.18 -16.50
N ASP A 41 -17.00 2.47 -16.21
CA ASP A 41 -17.76 3.42 -17.02
C ASP A 41 -17.17 4.83 -16.81
N SER A 42 -16.55 5.37 -17.86
CA SER A 42 -15.97 6.72 -17.82
C SER A 42 -17.01 7.84 -17.87
N THR A 43 -18.29 7.51 -18.12
CA THR A 43 -19.40 8.46 -18.19
C THR A 43 -20.23 8.51 -16.89
N ASP A 44 -20.21 7.44 -16.09
CA ASP A 44 -20.87 7.36 -14.80
C ASP A 44 -19.93 6.82 -13.70
N GLU A 45 -19.07 7.72 -13.20
CA GLU A 45 -18.14 7.40 -12.12
C GLU A 45 -18.83 6.91 -10.84
N LYS A 46 -20.13 7.22 -10.63
CA LYS A 46 -20.85 6.80 -9.41
C LYS A 46 -20.94 5.29 -9.31
N VAL A 47 -21.17 4.61 -10.44
CA VAL A 47 -21.19 3.14 -10.47
C VAL A 47 -19.84 2.59 -10.05
N GLY A 48 -18.75 3.18 -10.56
CA GLY A 48 -17.39 2.84 -10.16
C GLY A 48 -17.13 3.00 -8.66
N TRP A 49 -17.54 4.13 -8.08
CA TRP A 49 -17.43 4.38 -6.64
C TRP A 49 -18.27 3.42 -5.80
N ILE A 50 -19.46 3.04 -6.25
CA ILE A 50 -20.30 2.04 -5.57
C ILE A 50 -19.59 0.67 -5.56
N VAL A 51 -19.00 0.27 -6.69
CA VAL A 51 -18.29 -1.02 -6.82
C VAL A 51 -17.01 -1.05 -6.00
N THR A 52 -16.30 0.07 -5.91
CA THR A 52 -14.99 0.15 -5.24
C THR A 52 -15.08 0.56 -3.76
N ALA A 53 -16.26 0.93 -3.26
CA ALA A 53 -16.46 1.34 -1.88
C ALA A 53 -15.98 0.26 -0.89
N GLY A 54 -15.02 0.65 -0.03
CA GLY A 54 -14.45 -0.24 0.98
C GLY A 54 -13.52 -1.33 0.42
N ALA A 55 -13.18 -1.29 -0.87
CA ALA A 55 -12.25 -2.24 -1.45
C ALA A 55 -10.80 -1.89 -1.04
N SER A 56 -10.06 -2.90 -0.60
CA SER A 56 -8.63 -2.77 -0.28
C SER A 56 -7.76 -2.99 -1.53
N VAL A 57 -6.46 -2.67 -1.46
CA VAL A 57 -5.48 -3.01 -2.53
C VAL A 57 -5.59 -4.47 -2.97
N LYS A 58 -5.85 -5.39 -2.04
CA LYS A 58 -6.00 -6.84 -2.30
C LYS A 58 -7.17 -7.15 -3.22
N THR A 59 -8.27 -6.39 -3.11
CA THR A 59 -9.48 -6.55 -3.92
C THR A 59 -9.41 -5.72 -5.20
N LEU A 60 -8.91 -4.49 -5.11
CA LEU A 60 -8.79 -3.56 -6.24
C LEU A 60 -7.80 -4.07 -7.29
N SER A 61 -6.67 -4.65 -6.88
CA SER A 61 -5.64 -5.13 -7.81
C SER A 61 -6.16 -6.15 -8.84
N PRO A 62 -6.76 -7.29 -8.44
CA PRO A 62 -7.29 -8.25 -9.41
C PRO A 62 -8.45 -7.67 -10.23
N LEU A 63 -9.31 -6.84 -9.65
CA LEU A 63 -10.41 -6.18 -10.37
C LEU A 63 -9.89 -5.26 -11.48
N LEU A 64 -8.90 -4.41 -11.15
CA LEU A 64 -8.22 -3.52 -12.09
C LEU A 64 -7.60 -4.34 -13.22
N LEU A 65 -6.85 -5.40 -12.90
CA LEU A 65 -6.22 -6.24 -13.91
C LEU A 65 -7.24 -6.86 -14.86
N SER A 66 -8.34 -7.45 -14.35
CA SER A 66 -9.36 -8.05 -15.19
C SER A 66 -10.07 -7.05 -16.10
N LEU A 67 -10.38 -5.85 -15.59
CA LEU A 67 -10.95 -4.78 -16.40
C LEU A 67 -9.95 -4.29 -17.45
N TYR A 68 -8.69 -4.14 -17.08
CA TYR A 68 -7.64 -3.72 -17.99
C TYR A 68 -7.39 -4.76 -19.09
N GLU A 69 -7.34 -6.06 -18.80
CA GLU A 69 -7.25 -7.15 -19.80
C GLU A 69 -8.48 -7.19 -20.73
N TYR A 70 -9.65 -6.83 -20.19
CA TYR A 70 -10.85 -6.72 -20.99
C TYR A 70 -10.76 -5.56 -22.00
N ARG A 71 -10.24 -4.40 -21.60
CA ARG A 71 -10.13 -3.19 -22.43
C ARG A 71 -8.88 -3.15 -23.31
N VAL A 72 -7.74 -3.61 -22.80
CA VAL A 72 -6.42 -3.57 -23.42
C VAL A 72 -6.09 -4.96 -23.91
N LYS A 73 -5.97 -5.14 -25.23
CA LYS A 73 -5.63 -6.44 -25.85
C LYS A 73 -4.13 -6.58 -26.15
N ASP A 74 -3.31 -5.78 -25.48
CA ASP A 74 -1.85 -5.77 -25.60
C ASP A 74 -1.24 -6.56 -24.43
N GLU A 75 -0.72 -7.75 -24.72
CA GLU A 75 -0.13 -8.66 -23.72
C GLU A 75 1.06 -8.04 -22.98
N GLY A 76 1.86 -7.21 -23.66
CA GLY A 76 3.03 -6.55 -23.06
C GLY A 76 2.61 -5.55 -21.98
N LYS A 77 1.58 -4.73 -22.28
CA LYS A 77 1.01 -3.77 -21.32
C LYS A 77 0.33 -4.47 -20.15
N ILE A 78 -0.42 -5.54 -20.42
CA ILE A 78 -1.06 -6.36 -19.37
C ILE A 78 -0.02 -6.91 -18.40
N GLU A 79 1.04 -7.55 -18.91
CA GLU A 79 2.07 -8.16 -18.07
C GLU A 79 2.87 -7.09 -17.30
N HIS A 80 3.06 -5.91 -17.88
CA HIS A 80 3.67 -4.79 -17.18
C HIS A 80 2.80 -4.33 -16.00
N LEU A 81 1.52 -4.09 -16.21
CA LEU A 81 0.58 -3.70 -15.16
C LEU A 81 0.49 -4.76 -14.05
N LYS A 82 0.41 -6.05 -14.41
CA LYS A 82 0.39 -7.16 -13.47
C LYS A 82 1.59 -7.16 -12.52
N LYS A 83 2.80 -6.84 -13.03
CA LYS A 83 4.00 -6.68 -12.20
C LYS A 83 3.88 -5.50 -11.23
N LEU A 84 3.31 -4.37 -11.65
CA LEU A 84 3.08 -3.22 -10.79
C LEU A 84 2.07 -3.52 -9.68
N LEU A 85 0.95 -4.18 -10.01
CA LEU A 85 -0.07 -4.59 -9.05
C LEU A 85 0.46 -5.61 -8.04
N SER A 86 1.31 -6.55 -8.49
CA SER A 86 2.00 -7.47 -7.58
C SER A 86 2.87 -6.73 -6.55
N LYS A 87 3.54 -5.64 -6.96
CA LYS A 87 4.30 -4.78 -6.04
C LYS A 87 3.37 -4.03 -5.08
N CYS A 88 2.25 -3.50 -5.54
CA CYS A 88 1.25 -2.85 -4.67
C CYS A 88 0.78 -3.77 -3.54
N GLN A 89 0.48 -5.04 -3.86
CA GLN A 89 0.10 -6.03 -2.85
C GLN A 89 1.22 -6.28 -1.83
N LYS A 90 2.48 -6.36 -2.29
CA LYS A 90 3.63 -6.50 -1.39
C LYS A 90 3.77 -5.29 -0.46
N LEU A 91 3.72 -4.08 -1.01
CA LEU A 91 3.83 -2.83 -0.24
C LEU A 91 2.69 -2.68 0.77
N SER A 92 1.45 -2.99 0.38
CA SER A 92 0.29 -3.03 1.27
C SER A 92 0.49 -4.03 2.43
N ASN A 93 1.06 -5.21 2.15
CA ASN A 93 1.42 -6.17 3.20
C ASN A 93 2.55 -5.67 4.11
N TYR A 94 3.54 -4.96 3.57
CA TYR A 94 4.61 -4.34 4.37
C TYR A 94 4.08 -3.23 5.27
N ARG A 95 3.15 -2.39 4.79
CA ARG A 95 2.48 -1.39 5.62
C ARG A 95 1.84 -2.00 6.85
N ASN A 96 1.20 -3.17 6.71
CA ASN A 96 0.56 -3.84 7.84
C ASN A 96 1.55 -4.19 8.95
N VAL A 97 2.83 -4.43 8.60
CA VAL A 97 3.89 -4.68 9.59
C VAL A 97 4.13 -3.42 10.42
N TYR A 98 4.26 -2.25 9.82
CA TYR A 98 4.52 -1.02 10.57
C TYR A 98 3.30 -0.48 11.32
N VAL A 99 2.13 -0.49 10.69
CA VAL A 99 0.91 0.13 11.26
C VAL A 99 0.30 -0.71 12.39
N HIS A 100 0.44 -2.03 12.35
CA HIS A 100 -0.17 -2.92 13.35
C HIS A 100 0.82 -3.51 14.36
N SER A 101 2.08 -3.03 14.38
CA SER A 101 3.03 -3.44 15.41
C SER A 101 2.88 -2.61 16.69
N ALA A 102 3.27 -3.22 17.82
CA ALA A 102 3.48 -2.46 19.04
C ALA A 102 4.82 -1.73 18.94
N TRP A 103 4.78 -0.42 19.20
CA TRP A 103 5.95 0.45 19.18
C TRP A 103 6.33 0.84 20.60
N ILE A 104 7.57 0.54 21.00
CA ILE A 104 8.11 0.92 22.30
C ILE A 104 9.27 1.89 22.06
N SER A 105 9.19 3.06 22.69
CA SER A 105 10.25 4.07 22.65
C SER A 105 11.50 3.53 23.35
N HIS A 106 12.62 3.44 22.63
CA HIS A 106 13.91 3.05 23.19
C HIS A 106 14.89 4.20 23.09
N HIS A 107 15.01 4.97 24.16
CA HIS A 107 16.06 5.98 24.30
C HIS A 107 17.42 5.27 24.41
N PRO A 108 18.50 5.64 23.67
CA PRO A 108 18.73 6.91 22.94
C PRO A 108 18.82 6.81 21.40
N LEU A 109 18.29 5.77 20.75
CA LEU A 109 18.73 5.38 19.39
C LEU A 109 17.81 5.81 18.22
N ASP A 110 16.98 6.85 18.36
CA ASP A 110 16.04 7.34 17.31
C ASP A 110 15.21 6.24 16.61
N SER A 111 15.03 5.13 17.30
CA SER A 111 14.44 3.90 16.78
C SER A 111 13.40 3.40 17.77
N ALA A 112 12.38 2.75 17.24
CA ALA A 112 11.36 2.13 18.05
C ALA A 112 11.51 0.61 17.96
N LEU A 113 11.33 -0.05 19.10
CA LEU A 113 11.27 -1.50 19.15
C LEU A 113 9.93 -1.91 18.58
N GLN A 114 9.96 -2.56 17.43
CA GLN A 114 8.81 -3.16 16.80
C GLN A 114 8.62 -4.57 17.37
N GLN A 115 7.59 -4.79 18.19
CA GLN A 115 7.24 -6.13 18.62
C GLN A 115 6.19 -6.73 17.68
N LYS A 116 6.61 -7.78 16.95
CA LYS A 116 5.70 -8.57 16.13
C LYS A 116 5.48 -9.94 16.77
N ALA A 117 4.31 -10.12 17.38
CA ALA A 117 3.85 -11.43 17.82
C ALA A 117 3.25 -12.16 16.61
N THR A 118 3.84 -13.29 16.21
CA THR A 118 3.20 -14.19 15.25
C THR A 118 2.78 -15.46 15.96
N LYS A 119 1.47 -15.69 16.09
CA LYS A 119 0.92 -16.97 16.53
C LYS A 119 0.74 -17.82 15.27
N LYS A 120 1.59 -18.82 15.03
CA LYS A 120 1.31 -19.88 14.06
C LYS A 120 0.92 -21.12 14.84
N LEU A 121 -0.28 -21.65 14.59
CA LEU A 121 -0.87 -22.83 15.26
C LEU A 121 0.07 -24.05 15.38
N LYS A 122 1.10 -24.15 14.53
CA LYS A 122 2.08 -25.25 14.52
C LYS A 122 3.43 -24.97 15.21
N ASN A 123 3.83 -23.71 15.43
CA ASN A 123 5.21 -23.36 15.82
C ASN A 123 5.32 -22.59 17.14
N GLY A 124 4.23 -22.50 17.92
CA GLY A 124 4.21 -21.76 19.18
C GLY A 124 4.15 -20.24 19.02
N PHE A 125 4.27 -19.53 20.15
CA PHE A 125 4.33 -18.07 20.20
C PHE A 125 5.76 -17.60 19.89
N ASN A 126 5.93 -16.79 18.86
CA ASN A 126 7.21 -16.15 18.56
C ASN A 126 7.00 -14.62 18.51
N ALA A 127 7.64 -13.92 19.44
CA ALA A 127 7.73 -12.47 19.46
C ALA A 127 9.12 -12.06 18.95
N LYS A 128 9.15 -11.43 17.77
CA LYS A 128 10.37 -10.80 17.27
C LYS A 128 10.35 -9.33 17.68
N VAL A 129 11.47 -8.86 18.18
CA VAL A 129 11.70 -7.45 18.50
C VAL A 129 12.79 -6.96 17.57
N GLU A 130 12.50 -5.93 16.79
CA GLU A 130 13.44 -5.33 15.83
C GLU A 130 13.56 -3.83 16.07
N PHE A 131 14.78 -3.31 15.89
CA PHE A 131 15.01 -1.88 15.80
C PHE A 131 14.71 -1.41 14.38
N VAL A 132 13.80 -0.45 14.25
CA VAL A 132 13.43 0.13 12.96
C VAL A 132 13.66 1.65 13.01
N PRO A 133 14.55 2.20 12.16
CA PRO A 133 14.73 3.64 12.03
C PRO A 133 13.58 4.28 11.23
N ALA A 134 13.30 5.55 11.49
CA ALA A 134 12.26 6.29 10.75
C ALA A 134 12.54 6.35 9.23
N SER A 135 13.80 6.31 8.82
CA SER A 135 14.21 6.26 7.41
C SER A 135 13.66 5.05 6.66
N ASP A 136 13.62 3.87 7.29
CA ASP A 136 13.14 2.65 6.65
C ASP A 136 11.62 2.67 6.45
N ILE A 137 10.91 3.28 7.41
CA ILE A 137 9.46 3.51 7.31
C ILE A 137 9.17 4.54 6.22
N ASN A 138 9.94 5.63 6.16
CA ASN A 138 9.81 6.65 5.12
C ASN A 138 10.08 6.09 3.72
N LYS A 139 11.07 5.20 3.58
CA LYS A 139 11.35 4.51 2.31
C LYS A 139 10.15 3.72 1.81
N LEU A 140 9.38 3.07 2.70
CA LEU A 140 8.14 2.40 2.29
C LEU A 140 7.13 3.40 1.72
N ALA A 141 6.98 4.58 2.34
CA ALA A 141 6.09 5.62 1.81
C ALA A 141 6.55 6.11 0.42
N ASP A 142 7.86 6.30 0.23
CA ASP A 142 8.45 6.66 -1.07
C ASP A 142 8.16 5.59 -2.13
N GLU A 143 8.35 4.31 -1.80
CA GLU A 143 8.06 3.19 -2.70
C GLU A 143 6.57 3.09 -3.07
N ILE A 144 5.66 3.44 -2.13
CA ILE A 144 4.22 3.52 -2.40
C ILE A 144 3.92 4.69 -3.34
N SER A 145 4.48 5.87 -3.10
CA SER A 145 4.28 7.01 -3.99
C SER A 145 4.82 6.70 -5.40
N GLU A 146 6.01 6.10 -5.51
CA GLU A 146 6.61 5.78 -6.80
C GLU A 146 5.77 4.75 -7.59
N ILE A 147 5.17 3.76 -6.93
CA ILE A 147 4.34 2.77 -7.63
C ILE A 147 3.02 3.37 -8.12
N ILE A 148 2.45 4.33 -7.39
CA ILE A 148 1.26 5.09 -7.81
C ILE A 148 1.55 5.80 -9.13
N GLU A 149 2.65 6.56 -9.21
CA GLU A 149 3.02 7.29 -10.43
C GLU A 149 3.21 6.34 -11.62
N LYS A 150 3.87 5.20 -11.42
CA LYS A 150 4.07 4.20 -12.48
C LYS A 150 2.76 3.60 -12.99
N ILE A 151 1.79 3.36 -12.11
CA ILE A 151 0.47 2.87 -12.51
C ILE A 151 -0.27 3.93 -13.33
N TRP A 152 -0.21 5.19 -12.89
CA TRP A 152 -0.81 6.30 -13.63
C TRP A 152 -0.18 6.49 -15.01
N THR A 153 1.14 6.35 -15.14
CA THR A 153 1.79 6.40 -16.46
C THR A 153 1.20 5.37 -17.42
N VAL A 154 1.07 4.11 -17.01
CA VAL A 154 0.48 3.04 -17.84
C VAL A 154 -0.96 3.37 -18.22
N PHE A 155 -1.73 3.89 -17.27
CA PHE A 155 -3.13 4.21 -17.49
C PHE A 155 -3.33 5.44 -18.40
N LEU A 156 -2.53 6.48 -18.23
CA LEU A 156 -2.54 7.69 -19.07
C LEU A 156 -2.15 7.35 -20.52
N GLU A 157 -1.10 6.56 -20.73
CA GLU A 157 -0.70 6.08 -22.06
C GLU A 157 -1.83 5.33 -22.76
N TRP A 158 -2.57 4.50 -22.02
CA TRP A 158 -3.76 3.83 -22.55
C TRP A 158 -4.88 4.82 -22.88
N MET A 159 -5.18 5.79 -22.02
CA MET A 159 -6.21 6.79 -22.28
C MET A 159 -5.90 7.63 -23.52
N GLU A 160 -4.64 8.06 -23.70
CA GLU A 160 -4.22 8.84 -24.87
C GLU A 160 -4.42 8.06 -26.18
N GLN A 161 -4.11 6.77 -26.18
CA GLN A 161 -4.30 5.90 -27.35
C GLN A 161 -5.78 5.68 -27.72
N ASN A 162 -6.70 5.82 -26.78
CA ASN A 162 -8.13 5.60 -26.99
C ASN A 162 -8.94 6.90 -27.16
N ARG A 163 -8.33 8.07 -26.91
CA ARG A 163 -8.94 9.37 -27.25
C ARG A 163 -8.89 9.68 -28.75
N THR A 164 -7.96 9.06 -29.49
CA THR A 164 -7.80 9.28 -30.93
C THR A 164 -8.70 8.40 -31.80
N THR A 165 -9.41 7.44 -31.19
CA THR A 165 -10.23 6.45 -31.88
C THR A 165 -11.74 6.61 -31.66
N ALA A 166 -12.16 7.59 -30.84
CA ALA A 166 -13.54 7.96 -30.59
C ALA A 166 -13.88 9.29 -31.29
#